data_AF-A0A2D5ABB0-F1
#
_entry.id   AF-A0A2D5ABB0-F1
#
_cell.length_a   1.000
_cell.length_b   1.000
_cell.length_c   1.000
_cell.angle_alpha   90.00
_cell.angle_beta   90.00
_cell.angle_gamma   90.00
#
_symmetry.space_group_name_H-M   'P 1'
#
loop_
_entity.id
_entity.type
_entity.pdbx_description
1 polymer ?
#
loop_
_entity_poly.entity_id
_entity_poly.type
_entity_poly.pdbx_seq_one_letter_code
_entity_poly.pdbx_strand_id
1 'polypeptide(L)'
;MNVSTNSSIARFAAVLLLSGTSIAVGQAGDPPAPIAKPAKRKAATPEVPTPSEKNGWRPLFNGRNLDGWIYKETGSELGVDPSSTVKVENGVIRMDYTGWESFNGRFGHLFHEVPFDRYRVRVVYRFLGEQVKGGPGWAYRNSGIMLHCQDPKSMRTDQDFPVSVEVQLLGGSGSGKRSTANLCTPGTNVEMKQEVVTRHCTNSRSETFHGDQWVTAEVEVLGNESITHFVNGVEVMKYQRPQLDPSDPDAQIQMRIRNGDVMLDRGWISLQGESHPVEFKSVEIKPLPADARGGAARPAAPAPRKAD
;
A
#
# COMPACT_ATOMS: atom_id res chain seq x y z
N MET A 1 -33.47 -8.06 55.85
CA MET A 1 -33.85 -7.64 57.22
C MET A 1 -32.90 -6.51 57.58
N ASN A 2 -33.31 -5.24 57.43
CA ASN A 2 -34.03 -4.42 58.42
C ASN A 2 -33.10 -3.93 59.55
N VAL A 3 -33.05 -2.64 59.93
CA VAL A 3 -33.76 -1.46 59.39
C VAL A 3 -33.04 -0.15 59.79
N SER A 4 -33.28 0.90 58.99
CA SER A 4 -33.17 2.37 59.22
C SER A 4 -32.71 2.93 60.59
N THR A 5 -32.03 4.08 60.52
CA THR A 5 -32.46 5.26 61.29
C THR A 5 -32.57 6.51 60.41
N ASN A 6 -33.77 7.09 60.34
CA ASN A 6 -34.06 8.40 59.74
C ASN A 6 -33.77 9.54 60.72
N SER A 7 -33.48 10.74 60.19
CA SER A 7 -34.21 11.95 60.64
C SER A 7 -34.18 13.04 59.56
N SER A 8 -35.19 13.91 59.56
CA SER A 8 -35.41 14.98 58.57
C SER A 8 -36.20 16.14 59.19
N ILE A 9 -36.28 17.30 58.50
CA ILE A 9 -37.12 18.50 58.83
C ILE A 9 -36.54 19.33 60.01
N ALA A 10 -36.46 20.67 60.06
CA ALA A 10 -36.45 21.81 59.10
C ALA A 10 -35.85 23.06 59.87
N ARG A 11 -35.87 24.36 59.49
CA ARG A 11 -36.52 25.15 58.42
C ARG A 11 -35.75 26.50 58.21
N PHE A 12 -36.15 27.27 57.18
CA PHE A 12 -35.79 28.66 56.82
C PHE A 12 -35.40 29.67 57.93
N ALA A 13 -34.38 30.48 57.66
CA ALA A 13 -34.42 31.97 57.73
C ALA A 13 -33.30 32.58 56.85
N ALA A 14 -33.52 33.78 56.28
CA ALA A 14 -32.56 34.48 55.43
C ALA A 14 -32.03 35.76 56.08
N VAL A 15 -30.74 36.07 55.87
CA VAL A 15 -30.17 37.40 56.10
C VAL A 15 -29.25 37.74 54.93
N LEU A 16 -29.50 38.89 54.31
CA LEU A 16 -28.63 39.52 53.30
C LEU A 16 -27.49 40.25 54.01
N LEU A 17 -26.26 40.19 53.48
CA LEU A 17 -25.30 41.30 53.56
C LEU A 17 -24.22 41.13 52.47
N LEU A 18 -23.85 42.24 51.83
CA LEU A 18 -22.98 42.25 50.65
C LEU A 18 -21.50 42.18 51.03
N SER A 19 -20.72 41.40 50.28
CA SER A 19 -19.31 41.70 50.03
C SER A 19 -19.01 41.46 48.55
N GLY A 20 -18.65 42.52 47.85
CA GLY A 20 -18.31 42.46 46.42
C GLY A 20 -16.89 41.98 46.21
N THR A 21 -16.71 40.94 45.39
CA THR A 21 -15.42 40.55 44.81
C THR A 21 -15.57 40.44 43.31
N SER A 22 -15.00 41.41 42.59
CA SER A 22 -15.00 41.44 41.12
C SER A 22 -14.12 40.31 40.58
N ILE A 23 -14.73 39.25 40.07
CA ILE A 23 -14.02 38.22 39.30
C ILE A 23 -13.78 38.77 37.89
N ALA A 24 -12.51 38.87 37.51
CA ALA A 24 -12.13 39.30 36.16
C ALA A 24 -12.60 38.28 35.12
N VAL A 25 -13.39 38.74 34.16
CA VAL A 25 -13.76 37.96 32.97
C VAL A 25 -12.52 37.79 32.11
N GLY A 26 -12.00 36.57 32.04
CA GLY A 26 -10.94 36.21 31.10
C GLY A 26 -11.41 36.45 29.66
N GLN A 27 -10.55 37.09 28.86
CA GLN A 27 -10.89 37.47 27.50
C GLN A 27 -11.16 36.24 26.62
N ALA A 28 -12.10 36.38 25.69
CA ALA A 28 -12.36 35.37 24.67
C ALA A 28 -11.08 35.10 23.86
N GLY A 29 -10.77 33.81 23.64
CA GLY A 29 -9.65 33.41 22.78
C GLY A 29 -9.86 33.85 21.34
N ASP A 30 -8.76 34.15 20.66
CA ASP A 30 -8.76 34.68 19.30
C ASP A 30 -9.47 33.76 18.29
N PRO A 31 -10.13 34.33 17.25
CA PRO A 31 -10.71 33.54 16.18
C PRO A 31 -9.63 32.77 15.39
N PRO A 32 -9.94 31.56 14.87
CA PRO A 32 -8.97 30.76 14.13
C PRO A 32 -8.47 31.49 12.88
N ALA A 33 -7.16 31.38 12.63
CA ALA A 33 -6.49 32.05 11.51
C ALA A 33 -7.10 31.65 10.15
N PRO A 34 -7.18 32.58 9.18
CA PRO A 34 -7.81 32.31 7.89
C PRO A 34 -7.03 31.27 7.08
N ILE A 35 -7.77 30.32 6.50
CA ILE A 35 -7.25 29.25 5.64
C ILE A 35 -6.40 29.85 4.51
N ALA A 36 -5.13 29.48 4.47
CA ALA A 36 -4.20 29.95 3.44
C ALA A 36 -4.63 29.43 2.06
N LYS A 37 -4.74 30.35 1.09
CA LYS A 37 -5.04 30.00 -0.31
C LYS A 37 -3.89 29.16 -0.91
N PRO A 38 -4.19 28.19 -1.79
CA PRO A 38 -3.17 27.33 -2.38
C PRO A 38 -2.13 28.14 -3.17
N ALA A 39 -0.86 27.99 -2.80
CA ALA A 39 0.24 28.66 -3.48
C ALA A 39 0.43 28.09 -4.89
N LYS A 40 0.57 28.97 -5.89
CA LYS A 40 0.90 28.56 -7.27
C LYS A 40 2.31 27.99 -7.31
N ARG A 41 2.44 26.67 -7.48
CA ARG A 41 3.72 25.98 -7.65
C ARG A 41 4.41 26.53 -8.92
N LYS A 42 5.54 27.24 -8.75
CA LYS A 42 6.43 27.58 -9.87
C LYS A 42 6.94 26.28 -10.50
N ALA A 43 7.00 26.21 -11.83
CA ALA A 43 7.64 25.10 -12.52
C ALA A 43 9.11 25.03 -12.11
N ALA A 44 9.57 23.83 -11.74
CA ALA A 44 10.95 23.60 -11.39
C ALA A 44 11.82 23.52 -12.66
N THR A 45 13.02 24.11 -12.58
CA THR A 45 14.11 23.92 -13.56
C THR A 45 14.46 22.42 -13.66
N PRO A 46 14.86 21.90 -14.83
CA PRO A 46 15.24 20.48 -14.94
C PRO A 46 16.38 20.14 -13.98
N GLU A 47 16.15 19.17 -13.09
CA GLU A 47 17.21 18.64 -12.22
C GLU A 47 18.23 17.85 -13.04
N VAL A 48 19.48 17.85 -12.58
CA VAL A 48 20.56 17.04 -13.18
C VAL A 48 20.21 15.56 -12.97
N PRO A 49 20.30 14.71 -14.02
CA PRO A 49 20.13 13.27 -13.93
C PRO A 49 20.82 12.65 -12.70
N THR A 50 20.04 12.00 -11.85
CA THR A 50 20.62 11.19 -10.76
C THR A 50 21.31 9.96 -11.36
N PRO A 51 22.33 9.37 -10.70
CA PRO A 51 23.12 8.28 -11.27
C PRO A 51 22.36 7.01 -11.70
N SER A 52 21.08 6.89 -11.32
CA SER A 52 20.16 5.79 -11.67
C SER A 52 19.75 5.77 -13.15
N GLU A 53 19.80 6.91 -13.87
CA GLU A 53 19.38 6.99 -15.29
C GLU A 53 20.21 6.13 -16.27
N LYS A 54 21.32 5.56 -15.82
CA LYS A 54 22.12 4.62 -16.61
C LYS A 54 21.29 3.37 -16.98
N ASN A 55 21.20 3.09 -18.27
CA ASN A 55 20.46 1.97 -18.87
C ASN A 55 18.92 2.06 -18.72
N GLY A 56 18.36 3.25 -18.47
CA GLY A 56 16.92 3.51 -18.49
C GLY A 56 16.16 3.11 -17.22
N TRP A 57 16.86 2.82 -16.12
CA TRP A 57 16.26 2.80 -14.79
C TRP A 57 16.03 4.23 -14.31
N ARG A 58 15.08 4.41 -13.38
CA ARG A 58 14.87 5.66 -12.64
C ARG A 58 14.38 5.32 -11.22
N PRO A 59 14.70 6.14 -10.21
CA PRO A 59 14.22 5.91 -8.86
C PRO A 59 12.71 6.21 -8.77
N LEU A 60 11.96 5.32 -8.12
CA LEU A 60 10.64 5.66 -7.54
C LEU A 60 10.80 6.17 -6.11
N PHE A 61 11.79 5.68 -5.38
CA PHE A 61 12.17 6.21 -4.07
C PHE A 61 13.44 7.06 -4.17
N ASN A 62 13.37 8.31 -3.72
CA ASN A 62 14.44 9.29 -3.87
C ASN A 62 15.54 9.23 -2.78
N GLY A 63 15.46 8.27 -1.85
CA GLY A 63 16.43 8.10 -0.77
C GLY A 63 16.32 9.12 0.39
N ARG A 64 15.30 9.98 0.41
CA ARG A 64 15.19 11.10 1.38
C ARG A 64 13.81 11.30 1.99
N ASN A 65 12.73 11.10 1.24
CA ASN A 65 11.37 11.25 1.74
C ASN A 65 10.38 10.38 0.93
N LEU A 66 9.07 10.57 1.17
CA LEU A 66 7.97 9.87 0.51
C LEU A 66 7.33 10.68 -0.63
N ASP A 67 8.05 11.62 -1.26
CA ASP A 67 7.51 12.35 -2.42
C ASP A 67 7.14 11.38 -3.54
N GLY A 68 5.90 11.48 -4.04
CA GLY A 68 5.33 10.54 -5.03
C GLY A 68 4.72 9.27 -4.42
N TRP A 69 4.69 9.13 -3.09
CA TRP A 69 4.12 7.98 -2.39
C TRP A 69 2.95 8.40 -1.48
N ILE A 70 1.97 7.51 -1.31
CA ILE A 70 0.83 7.69 -0.42
C ILE A 70 0.51 6.39 0.33
N TYR A 71 0.33 6.49 1.64
CA TYR A 71 0.03 5.33 2.50
C TYR A 71 -1.47 5.10 2.64
N LYS A 72 -1.87 3.83 2.73
CA LYS A 72 -3.22 3.37 3.11
C LYS A 72 -3.06 2.16 4.01
N GLU A 73 -3.86 2.09 5.07
CA GLU A 73 -3.98 0.88 5.90
C GLU A 73 -5.45 0.52 6.14
N THR A 74 -5.74 -0.73 6.52
CA THR A 74 -7.08 -1.10 7.03
C THR A 74 -7.44 -0.21 8.23
N GLY A 75 -8.67 0.32 8.23
CA GLY A 75 -9.21 1.15 9.30
C GLY A 75 -8.95 2.66 9.16
N SER A 76 -8.05 3.08 8.28
CA SER A 76 -7.70 4.51 8.09
C SER A 76 -8.01 5.03 6.69
N GLU A 77 -8.18 6.35 6.58
CA GLU A 77 -8.33 7.07 5.32
C GLU A 77 -7.03 7.05 4.49
N LEU A 78 -7.15 7.28 3.18
CA LEU A 78 -5.99 7.36 2.29
C LEU A 78 -5.11 8.57 2.64
N GLY A 79 -3.82 8.32 2.85
CA GLY A 79 -2.82 9.31 3.26
C GLY A 79 -2.65 9.45 4.78
N VAL A 80 -3.42 8.71 5.59
CA VAL A 80 -3.34 8.76 7.06
C VAL A 80 -2.51 7.58 7.59
N ASP A 81 -1.43 7.89 8.31
CA ASP A 81 -0.60 6.94 9.05
C ASP A 81 -0.62 7.30 10.54
N PRO A 82 -1.63 6.84 11.31
CA PRO A 82 -1.84 7.26 12.69
C PRO A 82 -0.88 6.57 13.67
N SER A 83 -0.02 5.66 13.20
CA SER A 83 1.00 4.96 14.01
C SER A 83 2.43 5.27 13.58
N SER A 84 2.64 6.21 12.65
CA SER A 84 3.97 6.57 12.11
C SER A 84 4.74 5.34 11.63
N THR A 85 4.02 4.46 10.92
CA THR A 85 4.44 3.15 10.43
C THR A 85 5.46 3.26 9.31
N VAL A 86 5.27 4.21 8.39
CA VAL A 86 6.16 4.41 7.26
C VAL A 86 7.19 5.49 7.60
N LYS A 87 8.45 5.08 7.73
CA LYS A 87 9.56 5.99 8.05
C LYS A 87 10.54 6.04 6.88
N VAL A 88 11.22 7.18 6.73
CA VAL A 88 12.38 7.31 5.85
C VAL A 88 13.59 7.73 6.67
N GLU A 89 14.53 6.80 6.83
CA GLU A 89 15.72 6.96 7.67
C GLU A 89 16.92 6.34 6.96
N ASN A 90 18.11 6.92 7.10
CA ASN A 90 19.36 6.35 6.57
C ASN A 90 19.33 5.95 5.07
N GLY A 91 18.48 6.61 4.28
CA GLY A 91 18.32 6.31 2.85
C GLY A 91 17.50 5.06 2.52
N VAL A 92 16.64 4.58 3.44
CA VAL A 92 15.69 3.49 3.19
C VAL A 92 14.26 3.92 3.53
N ILE A 93 13.26 3.34 2.85
CA ILE A 93 11.88 3.30 3.37
C ILE A 93 11.85 2.15 4.39
N ARG A 94 11.28 2.37 5.57
CA ARG A 94 11.02 1.31 6.56
C ARG A 94 9.54 1.25 6.88
N MET A 95 8.96 0.05 6.78
CA MET A 95 7.72 -0.28 7.50
C MET A 95 8.15 -0.68 8.92
N ASP A 96 7.76 0.11 9.92
CA ASP A 96 8.22 0.00 11.29
C ASP A 96 7.05 -0.12 12.26
N TYR A 97 7.02 -1.22 13.01
CA TYR A 97 6.01 -1.51 14.01
C TYR A 97 6.48 -1.21 15.45
N THR A 98 7.64 -0.54 15.61
CA THR A 98 8.14 -0.10 16.92
C THR A 98 7.13 0.86 17.58
N GLY A 99 6.67 0.50 18.78
CA GLY A 99 5.68 1.28 19.54
C GLY A 99 4.22 0.86 19.31
N TRP A 100 3.95 -0.09 18.41
CA TRP A 100 2.62 -0.68 18.26
C TRP A 100 2.33 -1.66 19.41
N GLU A 101 1.11 -1.59 19.98
CA GLU A 101 0.65 -2.55 21.00
C GLU A 101 0.28 -3.92 20.39
N SER A 102 -0.37 -3.89 19.22
CA SER A 102 -0.85 -5.08 18.49
C SER A 102 -1.16 -4.71 17.04
N PHE A 103 -0.99 -5.65 16.10
CA PHE A 103 -1.26 -5.44 14.68
C PHE A 103 -2.72 -5.11 14.37
N ASN A 104 -3.66 -5.77 15.06
CA ASN A 104 -5.11 -5.56 14.94
C ASN A 104 -5.67 -5.59 13.51
N GLY A 105 -5.04 -6.35 12.59
CA GLY A 105 -5.48 -6.45 11.19
C GLY A 105 -5.24 -5.19 10.36
N ARG A 106 -4.35 -4.28 10.77
CA ARG A 106 -4.06 -3.03 10.04
C ARG A 106 -3.01 -3.27 8.96
N PHE A 107 -3.44 -3.90 7.87
CA PHE A 107 -2.61 -4.19 6.70
C PHE A 107 -2.24 -2.89 5.97
N GLY A 108 -0.95 -2.59 5.87
CA GLY A 108 -0.43 -1.33 5.34
C GLY A 108 0.06 -1.45 3.91
N HIS A 109 -0.18 -0.43 3.09
CA HIS A 109 0.21 -0.39 1.68
C HIS A 109 0.69 1.02 1.31
N LEU A 110 1.94 1.14 0.86
CA LEU A 110 2.53 2.39 0.40
C LEU A 110 2.52 2.43 -1.12
N PHE A 111 1.58 3.16 -1.71
CA PHE A 111 1.36 3.26 -3.16
C PHE A 111 2.24 4.35 -3.78
N HIS A 112 2.86 4.07 -4.92
CA HIS A 112 3.42 5.11 -5.77
C HIS A 112 2.30 5.76 -6.59
N GLU A 113 2.24 7.08 -6.69
CA GLU A 113 1.06 7.83 -7.17
C GLU A 113 0.71 7.58 -8.66
N VAL A 114 1.68 7.16 -9.47
CA VAL A 114 1.55 6.94 -10.92
C VAL A 114 1.26 5.47 -11.24
N PRO A 115 0.22 5.14 -12.04
CA PRO A 115 0.00 3.80 -12.58
C PRO A 115 0.91 3.49 -13.78
N PHE A 116 1.25 2.20 -13.94
CA PHE A 116 2.14 1.71 -14.99
C PHE A 116 1.54 0.52 -15.75
N ASP A 117 2.00 0.29 -16.99
CA ASP A 117 1.58 -0.83 -17.85
C ASP A 117 2.74 -1.76 -18.24
N ARG A 118 3.74 -1.27 -18.99
CA ARG A 118 4.94 -2.03 -19.40
C ARG A 118 6.16 -1.49 -18.67
N TYR A 119 6.72 -2.28 -17.77
CA TYR A 119 7.85 -1.86 -16.93
C TYR A 119 8.64 -3.05 -16.38
N ARG A 120 9.87 -2.77 -15.95
CA ARG A 120 10.59 -3.62 -15.00
C ARG A 120 10.74 -2.84 -13.69
N VAL A 121 10.29 -3.39 -12.57
CA VAL A 121 10.50 -2.82 -11.23
C VAL A 121 11.61 -3.58 -10.52
N ARG A 122 12.43 -2.90 -9.73
CA ARG A 122 13.46 -3.47 -8.86
C ARG A 122 13.27 -2.94 -7.44
N VAL A 123 13.28 -3.85 -6.48
CA VAL A 123 13.23 -3.54 -5.05
C VAL A 123 14.36 -4.27 -4.34
N VAL A 124 15.20 -3.54 -3.62
CA VAL A 124 16.22 -4.12 -2.73
C VAL A 124 15.70 -4.04 -1.31
N TYR A 125 15.38 -5.19 -0.70
CA TYR A 125 14.69 -5.26 0.58
C TYR A 125 15.43 -6.13 1.61
N ARG A 126 15.12 -5.95 2.90
CA ARG A 126 15.47 -6.89 3.98
C ARG A 126 14.45 -6.84 5.12
N PHE A 127 14.30 -7.94 5.83
CA PHE A 127 13.53 -8.02 7.07
C PHE A 127 14.43 -7.87 8.29
N LEU A 128 13.97 -7.14 9.30
CA LEU A 128 14.69 -6.86 10.55
C LEU A 128 13.80 -7.11 11.77
N GLY A 129 14.43 -7.34 12.93
CA GLY A 129 13.75 -7.39 14.22
C GLY A 129 12.63 -8.44 14.28
N GLU A 130 11.65 -8.17 15.15
CA GLU A 130 10.56 -9.09 15.47
C GLU A 130 9.22 -8.65 14.89
N GLN A 131 8.35 -9.62 14.62
CA GLN A 131 6.97 -9.37 14.22
C GLN A 131 6.20 -8.73 15.37
N VAL A 132 5.36 -7.73 15.10
CA VAL A 132 4.51 -7.13 16.12
C VAL A 132 3.48 -8.15 16.63
N LYS A 133 3.16 -8.06 17.93
CA LYS A 133 2.13 -8.88 18.58
C LYS A 133 0.83 -8.85 17.77
N GLY A 134 0.17 -10.01 17.63
CA GLY A 134 -1.08 -10.12 16.87
C GLY A 134 -0.89 -10.08 15.34
N GLY A 135 0.33 -9.97 14.84
CA GLY A 135 0.64 -10.26 13.44
C GLY A 135 0.24 -11.71 13.06
N PRO A 136 -0.32 -11.95 11.87
CA PRO A 136 -0.68 -13.31 11.45
C PRO A 136 0.54 -14.23 11.38
N GLY A 137 0.41 -15.50 11.79
CA GLY A 137 1.56 -16.43 11.80
C GLY A 137 2.18 -16.70 10.42
N TRP A 138 1.42 -16.51 9.33
CA TRP A 138 1.92 -16.58 7.96
C TRP A 138 2.72 -15.34 7.53
N ALA A 139 2.46 -14.19 8.18
CA ALA A 139 3.06 -12.89 7.91
C ALA A 139 4.44 -12.66 8.58
N TYR A 140 4.97 -13.65 9.30
CA TYR A 140 6.34 -13.58 9.84
C TYR A 140 7.33 -13.30 8.70
N ARG A 141 8.11 -12.22 8.79
CA ARG A 141 9.01 -11.74 7.70
C ARG A 141 8.31 -11.80 6.33
N ASN A 142 7.12 -11.23 6.22
CA ASN A 142 6.35 -11.06 4.99
C ASN A 142 6.16 -9.59 4.63
N SER A 143 6.09 -9.34 3.33
CA SER A 143 5.86 -8.07 2.65
C SER A 143 5.56 -8.43 1.18
N GLY A 144 5.33 -7.45 0.32
CA GLY A 144 4.92 -7.68 -1.06
C GLY A 144 5.20 -6.48 -1.94
N ILE A 145 5.48 -6.74 -3.22
CA ILE A 145 5.33 -5.75 -4.28
C ILE A 145 3.98 -6.03 -4.93
N MET A 146 3.01 -5.14 -4.72
CA MET A 146 1.71 -5.23 -5.36
C MET A 146 1.80 -4.60 -6.75
N LEU A 147 1.31 -5.30 -7.77
CA LEU A 147 1.39 -4.96 -9.19
C LEU A 147 -0.01 -4.82 -9.79
N HIS A 148 -0.15 -3.91 -10.74
CA HIS A 148 -1.41 -3.59 -11.42
C HIS A 148 -2.58 -3.39 -10.44
N CYS A 149 -2.30 -2.73 -9.30
CA CYS A 149 -3.29 -2.50 -8.26
C CYS A 149 -4.43 -1.60 -8.77
N GLN A 150 -5.61 -1.76 -8.15
CA GLN A 150 -6.64 -0.73 -8.18
C GLN A 150 -6.10 0.65 -7.77
N ASP A 151 -6.78 1.74 -8.19
CA ASP A 151 -6.50 3.09 -7.67
C ASP A 151 -6.70 3.07 -6.15
N PRO A 152 -5.73 3.49 -5.33
CA PRO A 152 -5.87 3.50 -3.87
C PRO A 152 -7.05 4.33 -3.36
N LYS A 153 -7.58 5.29 -4.14
CA LYS A 153 -8.81 6.04 -3.83
C LYS A 153 -10.08 5.22 -3.94
N SER A 154 -10.03 4.08 -4.64
CA SER A 154 -11.14 3.13 -4.75
C SER A 154 -11.13 2.07 -3.65
N MET A 155 -10.06 2.00 -2.82
CA MET A 155 -10.04 1.09 -1.69
C MET A 155 -10.99 1.53 -0.60
N ARG A 156 -11.74 0.59 -0.02
CA ARG A 156 -12.56 0.89 1.16
C ARG A 156 -11.66 1.18 2.37
N THR A 157 -12.22 1.84 3.38
CA THR A 157 -11.54 2.04 4.67
C THR A 157 -11.20 0.69 5.32
N ASP A 158 -12.11 -0.29 5.23
CA ASP A 158 -12.04 -1.64 5.82
C ASP A 158 -11.48 -2.73 4.86
N GLN A 159 -10.87 -2.34 3.74
CA GLN A 159 -10.28 -3.29 2.80
C GLN A 159 -8.82 -3.59 3.18
N ASP A 160 -8.51 -4.88 3.43
CA ASP A 160 -7.18 -5.32 3.87
C ASP A 160 -6.10 -5.21 2.79
N PHE A 161 -6.38 -5.70 1.57
CA PHE A 161 -5.43 -5.74 0.47
C PHE A 161 -6.02 -5.07 -0.78
N PRO A 162 -5.23 -4.32 -1.57
CA PRO A 162 -5.67 -3.86 -2.87
C PRO A 162 -5.92 -5.05 -3.79
N VAL A 163 -6.98 -4.99 -4.59
CA VAL A 163 -7.15 -5.89 -5.73
C VAL A 163 -5.97 -5.69 -6.67
N SER A 164 -5.14 -6.72 -6.77
CA SER A 164 -3.80 -6.64 -7.37
C SER A 164 -3.20 -8.02 -7.58
N VAL A 165 -2.07 -8.07 -8.29
CA VAL A 165 -1.18 -9.23 -8.31
C VAL A 165 -0.03 -8.98 -7.34
N GLU A 166 0.27 -9.91 -6.45
CA GLU A 166 1.31 -9.76 -5.44
C GLU A 166 2.57 -10.57 -5.78
N VAL A 167 3.71 -9.91 -5.65
CA VAL A 167 5.03 -10.56 -5.56
C VAL A 167 5.45 -10.61 -4.10
N GLN A 168 5.11 -11.70 -3.45
CA GLN A 168 5.29 -11.89 -2.01
C GLN A 168 6.78 -11.96 -1.66
N LEU A 169 7.25 -11.02 -0.85
CA LEU A 169 8.62 -10.90 -0.38
C LEU A 169 8.75 -11.60 0.98
N LEU A 170 9.42 -12.75 1.02
CA LEU A 170 9.63 -13.53 2.24
C LEU A 170 11.08 -13.50 2.71
N GLY A 171 11.26 -13.50 4.05
CA GLY A 171 12.51 -13.81 4.74
C GLY A 171 12.47 -15.20 5.38
N GLY A 172 13.62 -15.88 5.46
CA GLY A 172 13.74 -17.18 6.11
C GLY A 172 13.77 -17.11 7.63
N SER A 173 13.11 -18.04 8.32
CA SER A 173 13.02 -18.17 9.79
C SER A 173 14.26 -18.78 10.46
N GLY A 174 15.45 -18.59 9.88
CA GLY A 174 16.69 -19.25 10.32
C GLY A 174 16.77 -20.78 10.10
N SER A 175 15.69 -21.45 9.71
CA SER A 175 15.67 -22.87 9.37
C SER A 175 14.59 -23.21 8.33
N GLY A 176 14.64 -24.41 7.75
CA GLY A 176 13.67 -24.88 6.75
C GLY A 176 13.79 -24.21 5.38
N LYS A 177 12.81 -24.46 4.50
CA LYS A 177 12.69 -23.82 3.18
C LYS A 177 11.47 -22.92 3.13
N ARG A 178 11.65 -21.70 2.62
CA ARG A 178 10.62 -20.68 2.38
C ARG A 178 11.04 -19.83 1.19
N SER A 179 10.43 -20.05 0.02
CA SER A 179 10.71 -19.27 -1.19
C SER A 179 10.16 -17.85 -1.06
N THR A 180 10.80 -16.90 -1.74
CA THR A 180 10.39 -15.50 -1.88
C THR A 180 10.04 -15.19 -3.35
N ALA A 181 9.48 -14.02 -3.62
CA ALA A 181 8.85 -13.66 -4.88
C ALA A 181 7.82 -14.72 -5.34
N ASN A 182 7.07 -15.27 -4.38
CA ASN A 182 5.90 -16.10 -4.67
C ASN A 182 4.84 -15.23 -5.35
N LEU A 183 3.94 -15.85 -6.09
CA LEU A 183 2.74 -15.18 -6.58
C LEU A 183 1.65 -15.29 -5.51
N CYS A 184 1.03 -14.19 -5.12
CA CYS A 184 -0.29 -14.20 -4.48
C CYS A 184 -1.28 -13.32 -5.25
N THR A 185 -2.59 -13.57 -5.15
CA THR A 185 -3.60 -12.97 -6.05
C THR A 185 -4.82 -12.42 -5.28
N PRO A 186 -4.65 -11.36 -4.46
CA PRO A 186 -5.78 -10.71 -3.78
C PRO A 186 -6.75 -10.08 -4.80
N GLY A 187 -8.00 -10.57 -4.83
CA GLY A 187 -9.02 -10.15 -5.80
C GLY A 187 -8.69 -10.40 -7.28
N THR A 188 -7.69 -11.24 -7.56
CA THR A 188 -7.24 -11.52 -8.94
C THR A 188 -7.04 -13.00 -9.19
N ASN A 189 -6.99 -13.36 -10.47
CA ASN A 189 -6.51 -14.63 -10.97
C ASN A 189 -5.46 -14.36 -12.06
N VAL A 190 -4.65 -15.37 -12.40
CA VAL A 190 -3.68 -15.30 -13.53
C VAL A 190 -3.77 -16.56 -14.37
N GLU A 191 -3.22 -16.54 -15.59
CA GLU A 191 -3.01 -17.76 -16.36
C GLU A 191 -1.59 -18.33 -16.14
N MET A 192 -1.52 -19.64 -15.88
CA MET A 192 -0.27 -20.42 -15.90
C MET A 192 -0.49 -21.69 -16.72
N LYS A 193 0.42 -22.00 -17.64
CA LYS A 193 0.31 -23.18 -18.54
C LYS A 193 -1.04 -23.27 -19.28
N GLN A 194 -1.58 -22.11 -19.69
CA GLN A 194 -2.87 -21.98 -20.38
C GLN A 194 -4.12 -22.28 -19.52
N GLU A 195 -3.97 -22.43 -18.19
CA GLU A 195 -5.05 -22.60 -17.23
C GLU A 195 -5.18 -21.36 -16.34
N VAL A 196 -6.41 -20.94 -16.03
CA VAL A 196 -6.66 -19.89 -15.04
C VAL A 196 -6.42 -20.46 -13.64
N VAL A 197 -5.48 -19.87 -12.92
CA VAL A 197 -5.12 -20.23 -11.55
C VAL A 197 -5.92 -19.37 -10.58
N THR A 198 -6.83 -20.03 -9.86
CA THR A 198 -7.71 -19.42 -8.84
C THR A 198 -7.28 -19.68 -7.39
N ARG A 199 -6.13 -20.33 -7.19
CA ARG A 199 -5.55 -20.50 -5.85
C ARG A 199 -4.88 -19.18 -5.45
N HIS A 200 -5.10 -18.73 -4.22
CA HIS A 200 -4.61 -17.43 -3.78
C HIS A 200 -3.08 -17.29 -3.84
N CYS A 201 -2.28 -18.31 -3.50
CA CYS A 201 -0.83 -18.24 -3.57
C CYS A 201 -0.18 -19.44 -4.29
N THR A 202 0.90 -19.17 -5.03
CA THR A 202 1.72 -20.14 -5.75
C THR A 202 3.21 -19.88 -5.49
N ASN A 203 3.89 -20.86 -4.90
CA ASN A 203 5.32 -20.76 -4.56
C ASN A 203 6.20 -20.57 -5.80
N SER A 204 7.20 -19.70 -5.67
CA SER A 204 8.26 -19.55 -6.67
C SER A 204 9.29 -20.69 -6.58
N ARG A 205 10.26 -20.69 -7.50
CA ARG A 205 11.44 -21.58 -7.47
C ARG A 205 12.64 -20.96 -6.75
N SER A 206 12.48 -19.86 -6.01
CA SER A 206 13.62 -19.18 -5.36
C SER A 206 14.22 -20.00 -4.22
N GLU A 207 15.45 -19.67 -3.89
CA GLU A 207 16.06 -20.06 -2.62
C GLU A 207 15.44 -19.33 -1.43
N THR A 208 15.89 -19.69 -0.22
CA THR A 208 15.46 -19.10 1.06
C THR A 208 16.56 -18.21 1.61
N PHE A 209 16.24 -16.94 1.85
CA PHE A 209 17.19 -15.94 2.33
C PHE A 209 16.98 -15.72 3.83
N HIS A 210 17.79 -16.39 4.65
CA HIS A 210 17.68 -16.33 6.12
C HIS A 210 18.37 -15.09 6.71
N GLY A 211 17.84 -14.60 7.83
CA GLY A 211 18.42 -13.46 8.55
C GLY A 211 18.29 -12.13 7.81
N ASP A 212 19.13 -11.17 8.22
CA ASP A 212 18.95 -9.73 7.96
C ASP A 212 19.67 -9.28 6.67
N GLN A 213 19.77 -10.18 5.70
CA GLN A 213 20.46 -9.96 4.43
C GLN A 213 19.62 -9.16 3.42
N TRP A 214 20.29 -8.38 2.58
CA TRP A 214 19.65 -7.69 1.46
C TRP A 214 19.35 -8.67 0.32
N VAL A 215 18.10 -8.66 -0.15
CA VAL A 215 17.63 -9.44 -1.30
C VAL A 215 17.16 -8.48 -2.38
N THR A 216 17.52 -8.74 -3.63
CA THR A 216 17.02 -7.98 -4.79
C THR A 216 15.89 -8.75 -5.45
N ALA A 217 14.68 -8.22 -5.37
CA ALA A 217 13.56 -8.66 -6.18
C ALA A 217 13.46 -7.78 -7.44
N GLU A 218 13.30 -8.37 -8.61
CA GLU A 218 12.90 -7.65 -9.82
C GLU A 218 11.66 -8.30 -10.42
N VAL A 219 10.82 -7.50 -11.06
CA VAL A 219 9.65 -8.00 -11.79
C VAL A 219 9.57 -7.30 -13.13
N GLU A 220 9.52 -8.10 -14.19
CA GLU A 220 9.26 -7.63 -15.55
C GLU A 220 7.79 -7.84 -15.87
N VAL A 221 7.10 -6.77 -16.26
CA VAL A 221 5.66 -6.69 -16.52
C VAL A 221 5.46 -6.15 -17.92
N LEU A 222 4.87 -6.95 -18.80
CA LEU A 222 4.54 -6.57 -20.18
C LEU A 222 3.03 -6.32 -20.33
N GLY A 223 2.50 -5.39 -19.54
CA GLY A 223 1.07 -5.14 -19.47
C GLY A 223 0.30 -6.37 -19.00
N ASN A 224 -0.59 -6.89 -19.86
CA ASN A 224 -1.33 -8.13 -19.64
C ASN A 224 -0.62 -9.37 -20.24
N GLU A 225 0.42 -9.18 -21.06
CA GLU A 225 1.02 -10.26 -21.88
C GLU A 225 1.84 -11.26 -21.05
N SER A 226 2.69 -10.78 -20.14
CA SER A 226 3.43 -11.64 -19.22
C SER A 226 3.95 -10.87 -18.00
N ILE A 227 4.10 -11.60 -16.89
CA ILE A 227 4.79 -11.13 -15.69
C ILE A 227 5.84 -12.18 -15.29
N THR A 228 7.08 -11.74 -15.06
CA THR A 228 8.23 -12.60 -14.75
C THR A 228 8.98 -12.07 -13.53
N HIS A 229 9.09 -12.88 -12.48
CA HIS A 229 9.81 -12.51 -11.24
C HIS A 229 11.25 -13.01 -11.28
N PHE A 230 12.17 -12.18 -10.79
CA PHE A 230 13.57 -12.51 -10.59
C PHE A 230 13.98 -12.25 -9.14
N VAL A 231 14.83 -13.11 -8.59
CA VAL A 231 15.45 -12.91 -7.27
C VAL A 231 16.96 -13.00 -7.45
N ASN A 232 17.68 -11.95 -7.04
CA ASN A 232 19.13 -11.80 -7.24
C ASN A 232 19.58 -12.09 -8.69
N GLY A 233 18.75 -11.70 -9.67
CA GLY A 233 19.00 -11.88 -11.11
C GLY A 233 18.54 -13.22 -11.70
N VAL A 234 18.10 -14.19 -10.89
CA VAL A 234 17.63 -15.51 -11.35
C VAL A 234 16.11 -15.49 -11.55
N GLU A 235 15.60 -15.99 -12.68
CA GLU A 235 14.16 -16.16 -12.91
C GLU A 235 13.56 -17.24 -11.99
N VAL A 236 12.54 -16.88 -11.19
CA VAL A 236 11.93 -17.81 -10.22
C VAL A 236 10.46 -18.10 -10.47
N MET A 237 9.73 -17.22 -11.16
CA MET A 237 8.30 -17.32 -11.44
C MET A 237 7.95 -16.65 -12.78
N LYS A 238 7.00 -17.22 -13.53
CA LYS A 238 6.45 -16.61 -14.75
C LYS A 238 5.00 -17.03 -14.99
N TYR A 239 4.17 -16.06 -15.34
CA TYR A 239 2.73 -16.22 -15.64
C TYR A 239 2.27 -15.11 -16.59
N GLN A 240 0.99 -15.12 -16.97
CA GLN A 240 0.42 -14.19 -17.95
C GLN A 240 -1.02 -13.81 -17.59
N ARG A 241 -1.57 -12.83 -18.33
CA ARG A 241 -2.99 -12.48 -18.36
C ARG A 241 -3.62 -12.34 -16.96
N PRO A 242 -3.07 -11.47 -16.10
CA PRO A 242 -3.69 -11.16 -14.83
C PRO A 242 -5.08 -10.54 -15.06
N GLN A 243 -6.04 -10.97 -14.25
CA GLN A 243 -7.45 -10.62 -14.40
C GLN A 243 -8.13 -10.49 -13.05
N LEU A 244 -9.16 -9.65 -12.96
CA LEU A 244 -10.03 -9.53 -11.80
C LEU A 244 -10.74 -10.87 -11.52
N ASP A 245 -10.81 -11.27 -10.26
CA ASP A 245 -11.54 -12.48 -9.86
C ASP A 245 -13.05 -12.18 -9.72
N PRO A 246 -13.94 -12.81 -10.50
CA PRO A 246 -15.39 -12.59 -10.35
C PRO A 246 -15.96 -13.11 -9.03
N SER A 247 -15.22 -13.95 -8.28
CA SER A 247 -15.68 -14.45 -6.97
C SER A 247 -15.43 -13.46 -5.82
N ASP A 248 -14.47 -12.53 -5.98
CA ASP A 248 -14.06 -11.58 -4.96
C ASP A 248 -14.93 -10.29 -4.95
N PRO A 249 -15.48 -9.86 -3.79
CA PRO A 249 -16.34 -8.68 -3.71
C PRO A 249 -15.67 -7.34 -4.08
N ASP A 250 -14.38 -7.18 -3.79
CA ASP A 250 -13.63 -5.97 -4.12
C ASP A 250 -13.28 -5.94 -5.61
N ALA A 251 -12.93 -7.08 -6.18
CA ALA A 251 -12.75 -7.24 -7.62
C ALA A 251 -14.04 -6.96 -8.39
N GLN A 252 -15.22 -7.37 -7.88
CA GLN A 252 -16.51 -6.99 -8.46
C GLN A 252 -16.77 -5.48 -8.43
N ILE A 253 -16.28 -4.74 -7.42
CA ILE A 253 -16.30 -3.27 -7.42
C ILE A 253 -15.42 -2.74 -8.55
N GLN A 254 -14.20 -3.27 -8.71
CA GLN A 254 -13.30 -2.89 -9.79
C GLN A 254 -13.87 -3.18 -11.19
N MET A 255 -14.53 -4.33 -11.38
CA MET A 255 -15.23 -4.64 -12.64
C MET A 255 -16.29 -3.59 -12.98
N ARG A 256 -17.06 -3.11 -11.99
CA ARG A 256 -18.05 -2.02 -12.21
C ARG A 256 -17.37 -0.70 -12.59
N ILE A 257 -16.28 -0.34 -11.90
CA ILE A 257 -15.47 0.86 -12.22
C ILE A 257 -14.87 0.78 -13.63
N ARG A 258 -14.46 -0.42 -14.06
CA ARG A 258 -13.86 -0.70 -15.38
C ARG A 258 -14.87 -1.02 -16.48
N ASN A 259 -16.17 -0.75 -16.29
CA ASN A 259 -17.23 -1.04 -17.27
C ASN A 259 -17.28 -2.51 -17.75
N GLY A 260 -16.96 -3.46 -16.87
CA GLY A 260 -16.91 -4.89 -17.14
C GLY A 260 -15.59 -5.42 -17.71
N ASP A 261 -14.57 -4.57 -17.93
CA ASP A 261 -13.24 -5.05 -18.31
C ASP A 261 -12.53 -5.73 -17.14
N VAL A 262 -12.33 -7.04 -17.27
CA VAL A 262 -11.70 -7.90 -16.26
C VAL A 262 -10.18 -8.00 -16.43
N MET A 263 -9.60 -7.61 -17.56
CA MET A 263 -8.18 -7.81 -17.83
C MET A 263 -7.34 -6.68 -17.24
N LEU A 264 -6.27 -7.04 -16.54
CA LEU A 264 -5.34 -6.08 -15.95
C LEU A 264 -4.15 -5.87 -16.89
N ASP A 265 -4.18 -4.77 -17.64
CA ASP A 265 -3.06 -4.32 -18.49
C ASP A 265 -2.20 -3.23 -17.82
N ARG A 266 -2.73 -2.60 -16.77
CA ARG A 266 -2.13 -1.49 -16.03
C ARG A 266 -2.72 -1.34 -14.64
N GLY A 267 -1.96 -0.71 -13.75
CA GLY A 267 -2.45 -0.25 -12.45
C GLY A 267 -1.34 0.35 -11.61
N TRP A 268 -1.64 0.58 -10.33
CA TRP A 268 -0.69 1.15 -9.38
C TRP A 268 0.31 0.10 -8.88
N ILE A 269 1.45 0.57 -8.36
CA ILE A 269 2.42 -0.28 -7.64
C ILE A 269 2.40 0.15 -6.17
N SER A 270 2.39 -0.81 -5.24
CA SER A 270 2.59 -0.52 -3.82
C SER A 270 3.53 -1.49 -3.13
N LEU A 271 4.12 -1.04 -2.02
CA LEU A 271 4.89 -1.85 -1.09
C LEU A 271 4.03 -2.17 0.11
N GLN A 272 3.87 -3.46 0.43
CA GLN A 272 3.07 -3.94 1.55
C GLN A 272 3.88 -3.89 2.86
N GLY A 273 3.26 -3.37 3.92
CA GLY A 273 3.69 -3.51 5.30
C GLY A 273 2.76 -4.49 6.02
N GLU A 274 3.30 -5.63 6.44
CA GLU A 274 2.51 -6.71 7.01
C GLU A 274 3.09 -7.25 8.32
N SER A 275 2.94 -6.48 9.39
CA SER A 275 3.25 -6.85 10.79
C SER A 275 4.73 -7.14 11.13
N HIS A 276 5.60 -7.46 10.17
CA HIS A 276 7.04 -7.62 10.37
C HIS A 276 7.81 -6.42 9.81
N PRO A 277 8.75 -5.81 10.56
CA PRO A 277 9.55 -4.71 10.04
C PRO A 277 10.37 -5.08 8.79
N VAL A 278 10.24 -4.26 7.75
CA VAL A 278 10.92 -4.41 6.46
C VAL A 278 11.52 -3.08 6.03
N GLU A 279 12.75 -3.13 5.51
CA GLU A 279 13.42 -1.99 4.89
C GLU A 279 13.52 -2.19 3.38
N PHE A 280 13.28 -1.12 2.62
CA PHE A 280 13.48 -1.01 1.18
C PHE A 280 14.58 0.03 0.91
N LYS A 281 15.77 -0.44 0.53
CA LYS A 281 16.94 0.40 0.27
C LYS A 281 16.85 1.15 -1.06
N SER A 282 16.27 0.52 -2.06
CA SER A 282 16.00 1.15 -3.34
C SER A 282 14.73 0.59 -3.95
N VAL A 283 13.99 1.48 -4.59
CA VAL A 283 12.85 1.16 -5.44
C VAL A 283 13.10 1.87 -6.76
N GLU A 284 13.33 1.10 -7.81
CA GLU A 284 13.61 1.61 -9.15
C GLU A 284 12.60 1.05 -10.15
N ILE A 285 12.28 1.83 -11.18
CA ILE A 285 11.48 1.38 -12.31
C ILE A 285 12.21 1.67 -13.61
N LYS A 286 12.06 0.78 -14.58
CA LYS A 286 12.47 0.97 -15.97
C LYS A 286 11.24 0.80 -16.85
N PRO A 287 10.66 1.87 -17.40
CA PRO A 287 9.61 1.77 -18.40
C PRO A 287 10.09 0.94 -19.59
N LEU A 288 9.21 0.08 -20.13
CA LEU A 288 9.51 -0.77 -21.28
C LEU A 288 8.67 -0.29 -22.48
N PRO A 289 9.23 -0.27 -23.70
CA PRO A 289 8.46 0.10 -24.88
C PRO A 289 7.30 -0.87 -25.12
N ALA A 290 6.22 -0.37 -25.71
CA ALA A 290 5.28 -1.23 -26.41
C ALA A 290 6.00 -1.88 -27.60
N ASP A 291 5.82 -3.18 -27.79
CA ASP A 291 6.47 -3.88 -28.89
C ASP A 291 6.00 -3.32 -30.23
N ALA A 292 6.95 -2.86 -31.05
CA ALA A 292 6.70 -2.40 -32.42
C ALA A 292 6.27 -3.55 -33.37
N ARG A 293 6.09 -4.77 -32.85
CA ARG A 293 5.71 -5.99 -33.57
C ARG A 293 4.63 -6.75 -32.79
N GLY A 294 3.40 -6.22 -32.83
CA GLY A 294 2.25 -6.83 -32.15
C GLY A 294 0.97 -5.99 -32.22
N GLY A 295 1.09 -4.68 -32.43
CA GLY A 295 -0.04 -3.76 -32.59
C GLY A 295 -0.85 -3.98 -33.87
N ALA A 296 -1.70 -5.01 -33.90
CA ALA A 296 -2.93 -4.93 -34.70
C ALA A 296 -3.72 -3.74 -34.16
N ALA A 297 -3.90 -2.69 -34.98
CA ALA A 297 -4.59 -1.48 -34.55
C ALA A 297 -6.01 -1.85 -34.06
N ARG A 298 -6.27 -1.59 -32.77
CA ARG A 298 -7.60 -1.76 -32.17
C ARG A 298 -8.59 -0.95 -33.01
N PRO A 299 -9.58 -1.58 -33.67
CA PRO A 299 -10.49 -0.84 -34.55
C PRO A 299 -11.21 0.23 -33.72
N ALA A 300 -11.31 1.43 -34.28
CA ALA A 300 -11.99 2.54 -33.63
C ALA A 300 -13.44 2.14 -33.30
N ALA A 301 -13.94 2.58 -32.13
CA ALA A 301 -15.31 2.31 -31.74
C ALA A 301 -16.28 2.82 -32.83
N PRO A 302 -17.26 2.02 -33.26
CA PRO A 302 -18.20 2.45 -34.29
C PRO A 302 -18.96 3.68 -33.78
N ALA A 303 -19.04 4.71 -34.64
CA ALA A 303 -19.76 5.94 -34.31
C ALA A 303 -21.22 5.62 -33.95
N PRO A 304 -21.83 6.35 -32.99
CA PRO A 304 -23.22 6.13 -32.62
C PRO A 304 -24.10 6.33 -33.86
N ARG A 305 -24.87 5.29 -34.19
CA ARG A 305 -25.91 5.39 -35.23
C ARG A 305 -26.89 6.48 -34.81
N LYS A 306 -27.12 7.45 -35.69
CA LYS A 306 -28.28 8.35 -35.53
C LYS A 306 -29.54 7.49 -35.57
N ALA A 307 -30.47 7.79 -34.68
CA ALA A 307 -31.82 7.28 -34.80
C ALA A 307 -32.54 8.11 -35.87
N ASP A 308 -33.14 7.43 -36.83
CA ASP A 308 -34.21 7.91 -37.70
C ASP A 308 -35.51 7.21 -37.24
#